data_AF-A0A957UKL0-F1
#
_entry.id   AF-A0A957UKL0-F1
#
_cell.length_a   1.000
_cell.length_b   1.000
_cell.length_c   1.000
_cell.angle_alpha   90.00
_cell.angle_beta   90.00
_cell.angle_gamma   90.00
#
_symmetry.space_group_name_H-M   'P 1'
#
loop_
_entity.id
_entity.type
_entity.pdbx_description
1 polymer ?
#
loop_
_entity_poly.entity_id
_entity_poly.type
_entity_poly.pdbx_seq_one_letter_code
_entity_poly.pdbx_strand_id
1 'polypeptide(L)'
;MERIGHALSSFGKSLKLLTYNKVGFAGFLVVLGIVLMTYVGSIFVPLDTKTKIDQIYLTPSWEHPLGTDHQGRDVWTQIVHGGKDVIYVA
;
A
#
# COMPACT_ATOMS: atom_id res chain seq x y z
N MET A 1 5.77 -2.95 -36.30
CA MET A 1 4.46 -3.14 -35.64
C MET A 1 4.29 -4.54 -35.05
N GLU A 2 4.84 -5.62 -35.64
CA GLU A 2 4.71 -7.00 -35.12
C GLU A 2 5.27 -7.24 -33.70
N ARG A 3 6.39 -6.59 -33.32
CA ARG A 3 7.00 -6.78 -31.99
C ARG A 3 6.10 -6.31 -30.83
N ILE A 4 5.27 -5.28 -31.07
CA ILE A 4 4.33 -4.74 -30.07
C ILE A 4 3.17 -5.72 -29.85
N GLY A 5 2.66 -6.34 -30.93
CA GLY A 5 1.61 -7.36 -30.84
C GLY A 5 2.07 -8.63 -30.13
N HIS A 6 3.31 -9.06 -30.34
CA HIS A 6 3.89 -10.20 -29.61
C HIS A 6 4.13 -9.90 -28.13
N ALA A 7 4.54 -8.67 -27.80
CA ALA A 7 4.71 -8.24 -26.41
C ALA A 7 3.37 -8.18 -25.66
N LEU A 8 2.33 -7.58 -26.25
CA LEU A 8 1.00 -7.47 -25.66
C LEU A 8 0.35 -8.85 -25.47
N SER A 9 0.45 -9.75 -26.45
CA SER A 9 -0.08 -11.10 -26.35
C SER A 9 0.67 -11.96 -25.32
N SER A 10 1.99 -11.76 -25.17
CA SER A 10 2.79 -12.41 -24.12
C SER A 10 2.40 -11.92 -22.73
N PHE A 11 2.17 -10.61 -22.57
CA PHE A 11 1.71 -10.03 -21.31
C PHE A 11 0.34 -10.56 -20.90
N GLY A 12 -0.62 -10.60 -21.83
CA GLY A 12 -1.95 -11.18 -21.57
C GLY A 12 -1.91 -12.66 -21.17
N LYS A 13 -1.01 -13.45 -21.78
CA LYS A 13 -0.79 -14.85 -21.38
C LYS A 13 -0.23 -14.96 -19.95
N SER A 14 0.76 -14.15 -19.59
CA SER A 14 1.32 -14.13 -18.23
C SER A 14 0.28 -13.74 -17.19
N LEU A 15 -0.55 -12.73 -17.48
CA LEU A 15 -1.66 -12.33 -16.59
C LEU A 15 -2.67 -13.47 -16.40
N LYS A 16 -3.03 -14.15 -17.50
CA LYS A 16 -3.93 -15.30 -17.46
C LYS A 16 -3.34 -16.46 -16.64
N LEU A 17 -2.04 -16.75 -16.81
CA LEU A 17 -1.35 -17.78 -16.02
C LEU A 17 -1.30 -17.42 -14.53
N LEU A 18 -1.06 -16.15 -14.20
CA LEU A 18 -1.07 -15.66 -12.82
C LEU A 18 -2.43 -15.87 -12.16
N THR A 19 -3.53 -15.56 -12.86
CA THR A 19 -4.89 -15.78 -12.34
C THR A 19 -5.26 -17.26 -12.19
N TYR A 20 -4.58 -18.17 -12.90
CA TYR A 20 -4.83 -19.62 -12.82
C TYR A 20 -4.22 -20.24 -11.56
N ASN A 21 -3.07 -19.71 -11.09
CA ASN A 21 -2.47 -20.11 -9.83
C ASN A 21 -3.04 -19.29 -8.67
N LYS A 22 -3.94 -19.89 -7.88
CA LYS A 22 -4.61 -19.22 -6.74
C LYS A 22 -3.64 -18.59 -5.74
N VAL A 23 -2.50 -19.22 -5.47
CA VAL A 23 -1.49 -18.70 -4.52
C VAL A 23 -0.77 -17.50 -5.13
N GLY A 24 -0.33 -17.61 -6.38
CA GLY A 24 0.31 -16.51 -7.10
C GLY A 24 -0.63 -15.30 -7.24
N PHE A 25 -1.91 -15.57 -7.54
CA PHE A 25 -2.93 -14.53 -7.63
C PHE A 25 -3.20 -13.85 -6.29
N ALA A 26 -3.27 -14.61 -5.19
CA ALA A 26 -3.44 -14.03 -3.86
C ALA A 26 -2.27 -13.10 -3.49
N GLY A 27 -1.03 -13.53 -3.74
CA GLY A 27 0.16 -12.68 -3.51
C GLY A 27 0.13 -11.41 -4.37
N PHE A 28 -0.25 -11.53 -5.65
CA PHE A 28 -0.44 -10.38 -6.52
C PHE A 28 -1.49 -9.40 -5.99
N LEU A 29 -2.64 -9.89 -5.50
CA LEU A 29 -3.68 -9.04 -4.92
C LEU A 29 -3.21 -8.30 -3.66
N VAL A 30 -2.39 -8.94 -2.82
CA VAL A 30 -1.80 -8.28 -1.64
C VAL A 30 -0.88 -7.14 -2.05
N VAL A 31 0.03 -7.39 -2.99
CA VAL A 31 0.95 -6.35 -3.50
C VAL A 31 0.16 -5.22 -4.16
N LEU A 32 -0.82 -5.56 -5.01
CA LEU A 32 -1.69 -4.57 -5.64
C LEU A 32 -2.45 -3.75 -4.60
N GLY A 33 -2.95 -4.38 -3.54
CA GLY A 33 -3.59 -3.72 -2.42
C GLY A 33 -2.67 -2.73 -1.71
N ILE A 34 -1.42 -3.10 -1.45
CA ILE A 34 -0.42 -2.20 -0.85
C ILE A 34 -0.15 -1.00 -1.76
N VAL A 35 0.05 -1.22 -3.06
CA VAL A 35 0.28 -0.14 -4.04
C VAL A 35 -0.93 0.81 -4.07
N LEU A 36 -2.15 0.28 -4.15
CA LEU A 36 -3.36 1.10 -4.14
C LEU A 36 -3.51 1.86 -2.83
N MET A 37 -3.26 1.22 -1.70
CA MET A 37 -3.33 1.87 -0.39
C MET A 37 -2.37 3.06 -0.28
N THR A 38 -1.14 2.94 -0.76
CA THR A 38 -0.13 4.00 -0.58
C THR A 38 -0.30 5.14 -1.59
N TYR A 39 -0.66 4.84 -2.84
CA TYR A 39 -0.86 5.87 -3.87
C TYR A 39 -2.25 6.52 -3.81
N VAL A 40 -3.31 5.74 -3.60
CA VAL A 40 -4.69 6.23 -3.57
C VAL A 40 -5.10 6.59 -2.14
N GLY A 41 -4.76 5.76 -1.16
CA GLY A 41 -5.12 6.01 0.23
C GLY A 41 -4.51 7.30 0.80
N SER A 42 -3.32 7.69 0.35
CA SER A 42 -2.69 8.96 0.77
C SER A 42 -3.43 10.22 0.32
N ILE A 43 -4.35 10.10 -0.66
CA ILE A 43 -5.24 11.19 -1.08
C ILE A 43 -6.38 11.39 -0.07
N PHE A 44 -6.87 10.31 0.54
CA PHE A 44 -8.01 10.33 1.45
C PHE A 44 -7.62 10.42 2.92
N VAL A 45 -6.45 9.90 3.28
CA VAL A 45 -5.93 9.87 4.65
C VAL A 45 -4.89 10.97 4.80
N PRO A 46 -5.17 12.07 5.52
CA PRO A 46 -4.18 13.11 5.75
C PRO A 46 -3.05 12.62 6.65
N LEU A 47 -1.82 13.07 6.38
CA LEU A 47 -0.64 12.72 7.17
C LEU A 47 -0.65 13.46 8.51
N ASP A 48 -0.54 12.71 9.61
CA ASP A 48 -0.36 13.30 10.94
C ASP A 48 1.11 13.66 11.20
N THR A 49 1.40 14.96 11.18
CA THR A 49 2.75 15.50 11.38
C THR A 49 2.94 16.15 12.75
N LYS A 50 1.87 16.29 13.53
CA LYS A 50 1.91 17.05 14.79
C LYS A 50 2.28 16.14 15.95
N THR A 51 3.13 16.65 16.85
CA THR A 51 3.46 15.96 18.10
C THR A 51 2.34 16.20 19.12
N LYS A 52 1.87 15.12 19.77
CA LYS A 52 0.77 15.11 20.74
C LYS A 52 1.19 14.33 21.98
N ILE A 53 1.61 15.02 23.02
CA ILE A 53 2.21 14.41 24.22
C ILE A 53 1.18 13.56 24.99
N ASP A 54 -0.09 13.96 24.95
CA ASP A 54 -1.24 13.28 25.55
C ASP A 54 -1.65 11.99 24.82
N GLN A 55 -1.13 11.75 23.62
CA GLN A 55 -1.51 10.63 22.77
C GLN A 55 -0.35 9.69 22.47
N ILE A 56 0.70 9.68 23.29
CA ILE A 56 1.86 8.81 23.07
C ILE A 56 1.52 7.35 23.41
N TYR A 57 1.85 6.43 22.50
CA TYR A 57 1.67 4.97 22.65
C TYR A 57 0.24 4.52 23.02
N LEU A 58 -0.76 5.18 22.44
CA LEU A 58 -2.13 4.70 22.52
C LEU A 58 -2.25 3.36 21.79
N THR A 59 -3.01 2.44 22.39
CA THR A 59 -3.33 1.15 21.79
C THR A 59 -4.26 1.33 20.58
N PRO A 60 -4.33 0.32 19.68
CA PRO A 60 -5.28 0.32 18.58
C PRO A 60 -6.72 0.64 19.01
N SER A 61 -7.36 1.53 18.26
CA SER A 61 -8.74 1.98 18.47
C SER A 61 -9.40 2.35 17.13
N TRP A 62 -10.68 2.70 17.13
CA TRP A 62 -11.36 3.17 15.92
C TRP A 62 -10.82 4.52 15.41
N GLU A 63 -10.32 5.35 16.33
CA GLU A 63 -9.68 6.64 15.99
C GLU A 63 -8.24 6.42 15.53
N HIS A 64 -7.54 5.44 16.12
CA HIS A 64 -6.17 5.07 15.81
C HIS A 64 -6.07 3.58 15.47
N PRO A 65 -6.37 3.17 14.22
CA PRO A 65 -6.49 1.75 13.86
C PRO A 65 -5.26 0.91 14.19
N LEU A 66 -4.08 1.52 14.19
CA LEU A 66 -2.80 0.90 14.53
C LEU A 66 -2.14 1.52 15.77
N GLY A 67 -2.88 2.34 16.52
CA GLY A 67 -2.36 3.12 17.65
C GLY A 67 -1.51 4.31 17.21
N THR A 68 -0.78 4.86 18.17
CA THR A 68 0.08 6.03 17.99
C THR A 68 1.54 5.73 18.35
N ASP A 69 2.45 6.53 17.79
CA ASP A 69 3.89 6.38 18.02
C ASP A 69 4.40 7.15 19.26
N HIS A 70 5.73 7.21 19.39
CA HIS A 70 6.44 7.94 20.45
C HIS A 70 6.22 9.46 20.47
N GLN A 71 5.67 10.03 19.40
CA GLN A 71 5.32 11.45 19.27
C GLN A 71 3.81 11.67 19.35
N GLY A 72 3.03 10.61 19.54
CA GLY A 72 1.57 10.65 19.54
C GLY A 72 0.95 10.85 18.15
N ARG A 73 1.70 10.52 17.09
CA ARG A 73 1.21 10.55 15.71
C ARG A 73 0.56 9.24 15.36
N ASP A 74 -0.49 9.29 14.55
CA ASP A 74 -1.20 8.11 14.11
C ASP A 74 -0.35 7.22 13.18
N VAL A 75 -0.11 5.97 13.58
CA VAL A 75 0.74 5.01 12.84
C VAL A 75 0.13 4.61 11.50
N TRP A 76 -1.19 4.51 11.40
CA TRP A 76 -1.87 4.17 10.16
C TRP A 76 -1.62 5.23 9.08
N THR A 77 -1.76 6.52 9.45
CA THR A 77 -1.47 7.61 8.52
C THR A 77 -0.02 7.60 8.04
N GLN A 78 0.94 7.26 8.92
CA GLN A 78 2.36 7.16 8.55
C GLN A 78 2.64 6.04 7.55
N ILE A 79 2.03 4.87 7.75
CA ILE A 79 2.20 3.73 6.83
C ILE A 79 1.63 4.04 5.45
N VAL A 80 0.43 4.62 5.40
CA VAL A 80 -0.24 5.01 4.14
C VAL A 80 0.64 5.97 3.34
N HIS A 81 1.28 6.94 3.99
CA HIS A 81 2.13 7.92 3.30
C HIS A 81 3.55 7.43 3.01
N GLY A 82 4.15 6.64 3.91
CA GLY A 82 5.54 6.20 3.76
C GLY A 82 5.74 5.12 2.69
N GLY A 83 4.72 4.29 2.43
CA GLY A 83 4.87 3.18 1.51
C GLY A 83 5.13 3.58 0.04
N LYS A 84 4.67 4.76 -0.40
CA LYS A 84 4.94 5.25 -1.76
C LYS A 84 6.42 5.56 -1.97
N ASP A 85 7.08 6.11 -0.96
CA ASP A 85 8.50 6.51 -1.02
C ASP A 85 9.38 5.25 -1.06
N VAL A 86 9.02 4.21 -0.31
CA VAL A 86 9.69 2.90 -0.36
C VAL A 86 9.58 2.27 -1.75
N ILE A 87 8.38 2.28 -2.35
CA ILE A 87 8.15 1.72 -3.70
C ILE A 87 8.90 2.53 -4.76
N TYR A 88 8.99 3.85 -4.60
CA TYR A 88 9.65 4.72 -5.57
C TYR A 88 11.18 4.54 -5.58
N VAL A 89 11.77 4.25 -4.42
CA VAL A 89 13.23 4.08 -4.28
C VAL A 89 13.69 2.66 -4.65
N ALA A 90 12.86 1.64 -4.39
CA ALA A 90 13.16 0.23 -4.65
C ALA A 90 13.27 -0.09 -6.15
#